data_AF-A0A1W9TIZ1-F1
#
_entry.id   AF-A0A1W9TIZ1-F1
#
_cell.length_a   1.000
_cell.length_b   1.000
_cell.length_c   1.000
_cell.angle_alpha   90.00
_cell.angle_beta   90.00
_cell.angle_gamma   90.00
#
_symmetry.space_group_name_H-M   'P 1'
#
loop_
_entity.id
_entity.type
_entity.pdbx_description
1 polymer ?
#
loop_
_entity_poly.entity_id
_entity_poly.type
_entity_poly.pdbx_seq_one_letter_code
_entity_poly.pdbx_strand_id
1 'polypeptide(L)'
;MKINGEEIIPVDTEEIFSLEQAALYFAYNNLKSDIEEINDVITEIEDLRIKEIEIEDVSSEMVNVVKKLVKSYIFFGSSNMKKELDKKTILYNSVLESEYSVSGKYKDYNLFARIDRIDILEEDVMFDIDKRKNELKPAEKFEKTALSIIDYKNSRSFQSEQLLFYYYILLSNPDWEKKMEEKSIFLSFLPMKEKDIGKKDALKWFKIENNHVYIKYAGNSNSYNQISLKEFERWFDEVINAIKNAEFYPVFIDDGSKLKLRFLDYLKMKEYSVQNSAEKYYTCGGGYNPNGKDNKCEYYRLCSILGWGKYINLKNREYLKSQSKSK
;
A
#
# COMPACT_ATOMS: atom_id res chain seq x y z
N MET A 1 5.78 14.64 -50.66
CA MET A 1 5.55 16.06 -50.29
C MET A 1 6.04 16.21 -48.86
N LYS A 2 7.16 16.91 -48.64
CA LYS A 2 7.71 17.16 -47.31
C LYS A 2 6.97 18.37 -46.73
N ILE A 3 6.26 18.19 -45.63
CA ILE A 3 5.75 19.30 -44.83
C ILE A 3 6.95 19.75 -43.98
N ASN A 4 7.54 20.90 -44.32
CA ASN A 4 8.51 21.56 -43.46
C ASN A 4 7.73 22.20 -42.31
N GLY A 5 8.12 21.85 -41.08
CA GLY A 5 7.55 22.39 -39.86
C GLY A 5 7.96 23.84 -39.66
N GLU A 6 6.93 24.66 -39.49
CA GLU A 6 6.80 25.83 -38.60
C GLU A 6 5.44 26.43 -38.99
N GLU A 7 4.35 25.85 -38.47
CA GLU A 7 3.05 26.54 -38.51
C GLU A 7 3.18 27.75 -37.57
N ILE A 8 3.36 28.92 -38.18
CA ILE A 8 3.37 30.20 -37.48
C ILE A 8 1.96 30.38 -36.93
N ILE A 9 1.82 30.31 -35.60
CA ILE A 9 0.58 30.74 -34.94
C ILE A 9 0.48 32.25 -35.21
N PRO A 10 -0.55 32.72 -35.94
CA PRO A 10 -0.68 34.14 -36.26
C PRO A 10 -0.71 34.94 -34.95
N VAL A 11 0.07 36.00 -34.84
CA VAL A 11 0.06 36.85 -33.62
C VAL A 11 -1.09 37.85 -33.70
N ASP A 12 -1.47 38.22 -34.93
CA ASP A 12 -2.58 39.12 -35.24
C ASP A 12 -3.82 38.34 -35.67
N THR A 13 -4.99 38.73 -35.16
CA THR A 13 -6.29 38.19 -35.54
C THR A 13 -6.65 38.47 -37.00
N GLU A 14 -6.06 39.49 -37.63
CA GLU A 14 -6.25 39.80 -39.05
C GLU A 14 -5.60 38.79 -40.00
N GLU A 15 -4.74 37.90 -39.47
CA GLU A 15 -4.02 36.86 -40.23
C GLU A 15 -4.64 35.45 -40.08
N ILE A 16 -5.82 35.34 -39.46
CA ILE A 16 -6.54 34.08 -39.29
C ILE A 16 -7.50 33.88 -40.46
N PHE A 17 -7.19 32.93 -41.35
CA PHE A 17 -7.93 32.71 -42.60
C PHE A 17 -8.70 31.39 -42.64
N SER A 18 -8.61 30.56 -41.60
CA SER A 18 -9.34 29.30 -41.50
C SER A 18 -9.88 29.02 -40.09
N LEU A 19 -10.87 28.14 -40.00
CA LEU A 19 -11.47 27.71 -38.74
C LEU A 19 -10.45 26.96 -37.87
N GLU A 20 -9.57 26.20 -38.50
CA GLU A 20 -8.46 25.49 -37.84
C GLU A 20 -7.42 26.46 -37.28
N GLN A 21 -7.05 27.50 -38.03
CA GLN A 21 -6.15 28.56 -37.55
C GLN A 21 -6.77 29.35 -36.39
N ALA A 22 -8.08 29.62 -36.46
CA ALA A 22 -8.82 30.28 -35.39
C ALA A 22 -8.86 29.43 -34.13
N ALA A 23 -9.17 28.13 -34.26
CA ALA A 23 -9.17 27.20 -33.13
C ALA A 23 -7.79 27.08 -32.48
N LEU A 24 -6.73 26.99 -33.29
CA LEU A 24 -5.36 26.91 -32.78
C LEU A 24 -4.94 28.20 -32.04
N TYR A 25 -5.27 29.38 -32.59
CA TYR A 25 -5.00 30.67 -31.96
C TYR A 25 -5.72 30.82 -30.61
N PHE A 26 -7.01 30.47 -30.56
CA PHE A 26 -7.79 30.57 -29.33
C PHE A 26 -7.32 29.57 -28.27
N ALA A 27 -7.02 28.33 -28.66
CA ALA A 27 -6.46 27.31 -27.78
C ALA A 27 -5.08 27.71 -27.23
N TYR A 28 -4.19 28.25 -28.08
CA TYR A 28 -2.85 28.66 -27.67
C TYR A 28 -2.87 29.86 -26.70
N ASN A 29 -3.80 30.79 -26.87
CA ASN A 29 -3.92 32.01 -26.07
C ASN A 29 -4.93 31.89 -24.90
N ASN A 30 -5.52 30.71 -24.63
CA ASN A 30 -6.56 30.49 -23.62
C ASN A 30 -7.78 31.44 -23.76
N LEU A 31 -8.24 31.66 -24.98
CA LEU A 31 -9.38 32.52 -25.29
C LEU A 31 -10.66 31.68 -25.48
N LYS A 32 -11.83 32.28 -25.17
CA LYS A 32 -13.14 31.69 -25.45
C LYS A 32 -13.69 32.26 -26.75
N SER A 33 -14.29 31.41 -27.58
CA SER A 33 -14.98 31.83 -28.81
C SER A 33 -16.49 31.84 -28.60
N ASP A 34 -17.20 32.72 -29.31
CA ASP A 34 -18.66 32.66 -29.41
C ASP A 34 -19.12 31.65 -30.48
N ILE A 35 -18.17 31.02 -31.19
CA ILE A 35 -18.42 30.00 -32.21
C ILE A 35 -18.28 28.61 -31.56
N GLU A 36 -19.38 27.83 -31.59
CA GLU A 36 -19.48 26.50 -31.00
C GLU A 36 -18.42 25.53 -31.52
N GLU A 37 -18.23 25.48 -32.85
CA GLU A 37 -17.26 24.61 -33.52
C GLU A 37 -15.81 24.88 -33.08
N ILE A 38 -15.47 26.13 -32.76
CA ILE A 38 -14.14 26.50 -32.23
C ILE A 38 -13.99 26.02 -30.79
N ASN A 39 -15.04 26.13 -29.97
CA ASN A 39 -15.01 25.66 -28.58
C ASN A 39 -14.93 24.13 -28.49
N ASP A 40 -15.55 23.41 -29.44
CA ASP A 40 -15.44 21.95 -29.54
C ASP A 40 -13.98 21.52 -29.80
N VAL A 41 -13.30 22.18 -30.74
CA VAL A 41 -11.88 21.92 -31.03
C VAL A 41 -10.98 22.30 -29.86
N ILE A 42 -11.24 23.41 -29.17
CA ILE A 42 -10.50 23.79 -27.94
C ILE A 42 -10.66 22.71 -26.87
N THR A 43 -11.88 22.21 -26.67
CA THR A 43 -12.16 21.15 -25.70
C THR A 43 -11.44 19.85 -26.06
N GLU A 44 -11.43 19.47 -27.34
CA GLU A 44 -10.69 18.29 -27.82
C GLU A 44 -9.17 18.44 -27.61
N ILE A 45 -8.61 19.62 -27.87
CA ILE A 45 -7.19 19.92 -27.61
C ILE A 45 -6.89 19.86 -26.10
N GLU A 46 -7.75 20.42 -25.24
CA GLU A 46 -7.60 20.34 -23.79
C GLU A 46 -7.64 18.88 -23.30
N ASP A 47 -8.59 18.09 -23.78
CA ASP A 47 -8.70 16.66 -23.48
C ASP A 47 -7.45 15.87 -23.93
N LEU A 48 -6.91 16.18 -25.11
CA LEU A 48 -5.67 15.57 -25.61
C LEU A 48 -4.46 15.96 -24.75
N ARG A 49 -4.36 17.22 -24.33
CA ARG A 49 -3.30 17.68 -23.42
C ARG A 49 -3.40 17.02 -22.05
N ILE A 50 -4.62 16.86 -21.51
CA ILE A 50 -4.84 16.14 -20.24
C ILE A 50 -4.38 14.68 -20.40
N LYS A 51 -4.77 14.00 -21.48
CA LYS A 51 -4.34 12.62 -21.76
C LYS A 51 -2.82 12.51 -21.93
N GLU A 52 -2.18 13.48 -22.59
CA GLU A 52 -0.72 13.51 -22.73
C GLU A 52 -0.02 13.62 -21.36
N ILE A 53 -0.47 14.54 -20.51
CA ILE A 53 0.02 14.68 -19.13
C ILE A 53 -0.20 13.38 -18.34
N GLU A 54 -1.36 12.76 -18.45
CA GLU A 54 -1.64 11.46 -17.81
C GLU A 54 -0.70 10.36 -18.31
N ILE A 55 -0.40 10.31 -19.61
CA ILE A 55 0.54 9.34 -20.18
C ILE A 55 1.97 9.59 -19.68
N GLU A 56 2.41 10.84 -19.59
CA GLU A 56 3.72 11.19 -19.05
C GLU A 56 3.84 10.79 -17.57
N ASP A 57 2.81 11.08 -16.77
CA ASP A 57 2.73 10.69 -15.36
C ASP A 57 2.81 9.16 -15.21
N VAL A 58 1.99 8.42 -15.97
CA VAL A 58 2.00 6.95 -15.97
C VAL A 58 3.37 6.40 -16.39
N SER A 59 3.97 6.97 -17.44
CA SER A 59 5.28 6.55 -17.93
C SER A 59 6.39 6.78 -16.89
N SER A 60 6.36 7.93 -16.21
CA SER A 60 7.27 8.22 -15.11
C SER A 60 7.09 7.24 -13.95
N GLU A 61 5.84 6.98 -13.54
CA GLU A 61 5.52 5.99 -12.50
C GLU A 61 6.04 4.58 -12.87
N MET A 62 5.85 4.14 -14.12
CA MET A 62 6.33 2.85 -14.61
C MET A 62 7.86 2.73 -14.56
N VAL A 63 8.59 3.73 -15.09
CA VAL A 63 10.05 3.75 -15.06
C VAL A 63 10.56 3.67 -13.61
N ASN A 64 9.86 4.35 -12.70
CA ASN A 64 10.21 4.36 -11.30
C ASN A 64 9.97 3.01 -10.60
N VAL A 65 8.87 2.33 -10.92
CA VAL A 65 8.61 0.95 -10.46
C VAL A 65 9.70 0.02 -10.97
N VAL A 66 10.05 0.06 -12.26
CA VAL A 66 11.11 -0.77 -12.83
C VAL A 66 12.44 -0.53 -12.14
N LYS A 67 12.83 0.73 -11.90
CA LYS A 67 14.04 1.07 -11.14
C LYS A 67 14.03 0.44 -9.75
N LYS A 68 12.88 0.43 -9.06
CA LYS A 68 12.73 -0.17 -7.73
C LYS A 68 12.85 -1.70 -7.78
N LEU A 69 12.23 -2.36 -8.76
CA LEU A 69 12.32 -3.80 -8.97
C LEU A 69 13.76 -4.24 -9.25
N VAL A 70 14.50 -3.47 -10.04
CA VAL A 70 15.86 -3.83 -10.47
C VAL A 70 16.94 -3.49 -9.42
N LYS A 71 16.80 -2.38 -8.68
CA LYS A 71 17.90 -1.89 -7.82
C LYS A 71 17.74 -2.20 -6.33
N SER A 72 16.50 -2.26 -5.83
CA SER A 72 16.25 -2.32 -4.39
C SER A 72 14.88 -2.92 -4.08
N TYR A 73 14.63 -4.13 -4.58
CA TYR A 73 13.34 -4.80 -4.44
C TYR A 73 13.01 -5.09 -2.96
N ILE A 74 13.75 -6.00 -2.32
CA ILE A 74 13.72 -6.20 -0.85
C ILE A 74 15.07 -5.75 -0.27
N PHE A 75 15.08 -4.65 0.48
CA PHE A 75 16.30 -4.14 1.11
C PHE A 75 16.31 -4.38 2.62
N PHE A 76 17.46 -4.85 3.09
CA PHE A 76 17.81 -4.98 4.49
C PHE A 76 18.90 -3.97 4.81
N GLY A 77 18.58 -3.04 5.71
CA GLY A 77 19.53 -2.05 6.21
C GLY A 77 18.88 -0.72 6.58
N SER A 78 19.74 0.30 6.68
CA SER A 78 19.36 1.69 6.87
C SER A 78 20.04 2.55 5.82
N SER A 79 19.36 3.58 5.34
CA SER A 79 19.89 4.57 4.40
C SER A 79 21.11 5.34 4.96
N ASN A 80 21.28 5.36 6.28
CA ASN A 80 22.40 6.01 6.99
C ASN A 80 23.58 5.06 7.26
N MET A 81 23.50 3.81 6.81
CA MET A 81 24.54 2.81 7.05
C MET A 81 25.73 3.07 6.12
N LYS A 82 26.89 3.37 6.71
CA LYS A 82 28.10 3.78 5.97
C LYS A 82 28.83 2.62 5.29
N LYS A 83 28.62 1.38 5.75
CA LYS A 83 29.26 0.19 5.19
C LYS A 83 28.29 -0.50 4.22
N GLU A 84 28.65 -0.57 2.95
CA GLU A 84 27.88 -1.28 1.91
C GLU A 84 27.75 -2.77 2.22
N LEU A 85 28.75 -3.38 2.87
CA LEU A 85 28.75 -4.80 3.27
C LEU A 85 27.60 -5.18 4.22
N ASP A 86 27.05 -4.22 4.97
CA ASP A 86 25.94 -4.46 5.90
C ASP A 86 24.57 -4.32 5.22
N LYS A 87 24.54 -3.82 3.98
CA LYS A 87 23.32 -3.68 3.18
C LYS A 87 23.13 -4.96 2.37
N LYS A 88 21.91 -5.49 2.37
CA LYS A 88 21.55 -6.64 1.54
C LYS A 88 20.31 -6.30 0.75
N THR A 89 20.31 -6.63 -0.53
CA THR A 89 19.16 -6.44 -1.41
C THR A 89 18.83 -7.75 -2.10
N ILE A 90 17.64 -8.30 -1.92
CA ILE A 90 17.16 -9.42 -2.76
C ILE A 90 16.57 -8.81 -4.02
N LEU A 91 16.92 -9.37 -5.17
CA LEU A 91 16.45 -8.94 -6.48
C LEU A 91 15.21 -9.72 -6.91
N TYR A 92 14.41 -9.03 -7.72
CA TYR A 92 13.29 -9.62 -8.43
C TYR A 92 13.79 -10.58 -9.53
N ASN A 93 13.11 -11.73 -9.70
CA ASN A 93 13.34 -12.64 -10.82
C ASN A 93 12.22 -12.51 -11.87
N SER A 94 11.01 -12.97 -11.53
CA SER A 94 9.89 -13.10 -12.47
C SER A 94 8.55 -12.98 -11.75
N VAL A 95 7.50 -12.60 -12.50
CA VAL A 95 6.12 -12.65 -12.02
C VAL A 95 5.62 -14.08 -12.08
N LEU A 96 5.09 -14.57 -10.97
CA LEU A 96 4.38 -15.85 -10.92
C LEU A 96 2.90 -15.66 -11.22
N GLU A 97 2.26 -14.67 -10.60
CA GLU A 97 0.85 -14.35 -10.83
C GLU A 97 0.58 -12.84 -10.72
N SER A 98 -0.47 -12.36 -11.40
CA SER A 98 -0.97 -10.99 -11.33
C SER A 98 -2.49 -10.98 -11.26
N GLU A 99 -3.06 -10.07 -10.46
CA GLU A 99 -4.51 -9.96 -10.20
C GLU A 99 -5.17 -11.30 -9.84
N TYR A 100 -4.47 -12.08 -9.04
CA TYR A 100 -4.80 -13.47 -8.78
C TYR A 100 -5.97 -13.59 -7.79
N SER A 101 -7.07 -14.15 -8.25
CA SER A 101 -8.20 -14.49 -7.39
C SER A 101 -7.94 -15.83 -6.70
N VAL A 102 -7.97 -15.80 -5.37
CA VAL A 102 -7.73 -16.98 -4.55
C VAL A 102 -8.87 -17.19 -3.57
N SER A 103 -9.22 -18.45 -3.35
CA SER A 103 -10.10 -18.87 -2.27
C SER A 103 -9.44 -19.97 -1.47
N GLY A 104 -9.81 -20.04 -0.20
CA GLY A 104 -9.30 -21.02 0.75
C GLY A 104 -10.20 -21.09 1.97
N LYS A 105 -9.91 -22.02 2.87
CA LYS A 105 -10.75 -22.30 4.04
C LYS A 105 -9.99 -22.04 5.33
N TYR A 106 -10.53 -21.14 6.17
CA TYR A 106 -10.03 -20.93 7.52
C TYR A 106 -11.08 -21.40 8.53
N LYS A 107 -10.82 -22.52 9.21
CA LYS A 107 -11.79 -23.18 10.10
C LYS A 107 -13.12 -23.39 9.36
N ASP A 108 -14.20 -22.79 9.85
CA ASP A 108 -15.55 -22.90 9.27
C ASP A 108 -15.87 -21.79 8.25
N TYR A 109 -14.89 -20.95 7.88
CA TYR A 109 -15.10 -19.82 6.99
C TYR A 109 -14.43 -20.04 5.64
N ASN A 110 -15.16 -19.73 4.58
CA ASN A 110 -14.59 -19.59 3.24
C ASN A 110 -14.01 -18.18 3.12
N LEU A 111 -12.72 -18.10 2.85
CA LEU A 111 -12.02 -16.86 2.60
C LEU A 111 -11.79 -16.69 1.10
N PHE A 112 -11.86 -15.45 0.63
CA PHE A 112 -11.58 -15.09 -0.75
C PHE A 112 -10.86 -13.75 -0.79
N ALA A 113 -9.94 -13.61 -1.74
CA ALA A 113 -9.22 -12.36 -1.99
C ALA A 113 -8.77 -12.27 -3.44
N ARG A 114 -8.47 -11.05 -3.88
CA ARG A 114 -7.71 -10.77 -5.09
C ARG A 114 -6.35 -10.24 -4.69
N ILE A 115 -5.30 -11.01 -4.96
CA ILE A 115 -3.91 -10.63 -4.70
C ILE A 115 -3.41 -9.87 -5.91
N ASP A 116 -2.84 -8.68 -5.70
CA ASP A 116 -2.42 -7.83 -6.82
C ASP A 116 -1.29 -8.48 -7.62
N ARG A 117 -0.28 -9.05 -6.96
CA ARG A 117 0.84 -9.73 -7.63
C ARG A 117 1.59 -10.69 -6.71
N ILE A 118 2.14 -11.76 -7.28
CA ILE A 118 3.05 -12.70 -6.61
C ILE A 118 4.30 -12.84 -7.48
N ASP A 119 5.46 -12.56 -6.92
CA ASP A 119 6.75 -12.64 -7.60
C ASP A 119 7.62 -13.79 -7.08
N ILE A 120 8.48 -14.28 -7.95
CA ILE A 120 9.62 -15.15 -7.64
C ILE A 120 10.85 -14.28 -7.41
N LEU A 121 11.63 -14.60 -6.38
CA LEU A 121 12.88 -13.94 -6.05
C LEU A 121 14.08 -14.86 -6.33
N GLU A 122 15.19 -14.27 -6.73
CA GLU A 122 16.42 -15.01 -7.06
C GLU A 122 17.11 -15.60 -5.82
N GLU A 123 16.98 -14.94 -4.68
CA GLU A 123 17.71 -15.24 -3.45
C GLU A 123 16.80 -15.12 -2.23
N ASP A 124 17.29 -15.62 -1.10
CA ASP A 124 16.72 -15.36 0.22
C ASP A 124 17.82 -14.85 1.18
N VAL A 125 17.41 -14.37 2.36
CA VAL A 125 18.28 -13.89 3.42
C VAL A 125 17.98 -14.60 4.74
N MET A 126 19.00 -15.21 5.33
CA MET A 126 18.91 -15.82 6.65
C MET A 126 18.99 -14.75 7.75
N PHE A 127 18.27 -15.00 8.84
CA PHE A 127 18.40 -14.24 10.07
C PHE A 127 19.27 -15.02 11.07
N ASP A 128 20.18 -14.32 11.74
CA ASP A 128 20.99 -14.88 12.82
C ASP A 128 21.09 -13.89 14.00
N ILE A 129 21.39 -14.41 15.17
CA ILE A 129 21.60 -13.62 16.38
C ILE A 129 23.01 -13.02 16.34
N ASP A 130 23.08 -11.69 16.27
CA ASP A 130 24.31 -10.95 16.54
C ASP A 130 24.71 -11.16 18.00
N LYS A 131 25.62 -12.10 18.24
CA LYS A 131 26.09 -12.52 19.57
C LYS A 131 26.60 -11.37 20.43
N ARG A 132 27.05 -10.24 19.84
CA ARG A 132 27.55 -9.09 20.60
C ARG A 132 26.44 -8.24 21.19
N LYS A 133 25.28 -8.22 20.54
CA LYS A 133 24.14 -7.38 20.94
C LYS A 133 22.92 -8.19 21.36
N ASN A 134 22.96 -9.50 21.18
CA ASN A 134 21.83 -10.40 21.35
C ASN A 134 20.60 -9.93 20.54
N GLU A 135 20.85 -9.53 19.28
CA GLU A 135 19.85 -8.97 18.38
C GLU A 135 19.76 -9.81 17.12
N LEU A 136 18.55 -10.18 16.72
CA LEU A 136 18.31 -10.90 15.47
C LEU A 136 18.48 -9.95 14.27
N LYS A 137 19.37 -10.31 13.33
CA LYS A 137 19.73 -9.48 12.18
C LYS A 137 19.83 -10.29 10.88
N PRO A 138 19.70 -9.61 9.73
CA PRO A 138 19.95 -10.22 8.43
C PRO A 138 21.44 -10.60 8.27
N ALA A 139 21.74 -11.88 8.18
CA ALA A 139 23.10 -12.41 8.28
C ALA A 139 23.75 -12.67 6.92
N GLU A 140 23.21 -13.62 6.15
CA GLU A 140 23.77 -14.07 4.86
C GLU A 140 22.67 -14.23 3.81
N LYS A 141 23.05 -14.03 2.55
CA LYS A 141 22.22 -14.37 1.39
C LYS A 141 22.54 -15.79 0.97
N PHE A 142 21.55 -16.48 0.42
CA PHE A 142 21.74 -17.80 -0.14
C PHE A 142 20.84 -18.01 -1.34
N GLU A 143 21.29 -18.85 -2.27
CA GLU A 143 20.61 -19.17 -3.53
C GLU A 143 19.46 -20.14 -3.27
N LYS A 144 18.42 -19.65 -2.59
CA LYS A 144 17.15 -20.34 -2.44
C LYS A 144 16.04 -19.43 -2.93
N THR A 145 15.20 -19.98 -3.79
CA THR A 145 14.05 -19.27 -4.33
C THR A 145 13.08 -18.89 -3.21
N ALA A 146 12.80 -17.60 -3.08
CA ALA A 146 11.76 -17.06 -2.22
C ALA A 146 10.59 -16.51 -3.06
N LEU A 147 9.46 -16.26 -2.40
CA LEU A 147 8.31 -15.61 -3.03
C LEU A 147 8.06 -14.25 -2.39
N SER A 148 7.47 -13.33 -3.15
CA SER A 148 6.99 -12.04 -2.64
C SER A 148 5.51 -11.87 -3.00
N ILE A 149 4.65 -11.78 -1.98
CA ILE A 149 3.24 -11.42 -2.12
C ILE A 149 3.16 -9.90 -2.04
N ILE A 150 2.62 -9.29 -3.08
CA ILE A 150 2.66 -7.84 -3.26
C ILE A 150 1.26 -7.26 -3.23
N ASP A 151 1.18 -6.10 -2.61
CA ASP A 151 0.03 -5.21 -2.69
C ASP A 151 0.51 -3.83 -3.14
N TYR A 152 -0.13 -3.29 -4.19
CA TYR A 152 0.20 -1.99 -4.73
C TYR A 152 -0.45 -0.89 -3.89
N LYS A 153 0.29 0.15 -3.57
CA LYS A 153 -0.22 1.29 -2.78
C LYS A 153 0.04 2.61 -3.45
N ASN A 154 -0.99 3.46 -3.48
CA ASN A 154 -0.86 4.86 -3.91
C ASN A 154 -0.27 5.78 -2.83
N SER A 155 0.30 5.22 -1.75
CA SER A 155 0.95 5.98 -0.68
C SER A 155 1.86 5.09 0.17
N ARG A 156 2.68 5.68 1.05
CA ARG A 156 3.47 4.96 2.07
C ARG A 156 2.66 4.33 3.21
N SER A 157 1.37 4.64 3.31
CA SER A 157 0.47 4.02 4.26
C SER A 157 0.02 2.67 3.73
N PHE A 158 0.07 1.67 4.60
CA PHE A 158 -0.29 0.29 4.29
C PHE A 158 -1.11 -0.30 5.44
N GLN A 159 -1.64 -1.50 5.25
CA GLN A 159 -2.31 -2.29 6.29
C GLN A 159 -1.66 -3.66 6.32
N SER A 160 -0.84 -3.93 7.34
CA SER A 160 -0.08 -5.19 7.45
C SER A 160 -0.97 -6.41 7.42
N GLU A 161 -2.18 -6.29 7.97
CA GLU A 161 -3.16 -7.37 8.06
C GLU A 161 -3.63 -7.85 6.69
N GLN A 162 -3.64 -6.97 5.67
CA GLN A 162 -4.07 -7.32 4.32
C GLN A 162 -3.15 -8.38 3.70
N LEU A 163 -1.83 -8.17 3.77
CA LEU A 163 -0.87 -9.13 3.23
C LEU A 163 -0.78 -10.41 4.06
N LEU A 164 -0.91 -10.29 5.39
CA LEU A 164 -1.00 -11.48 6.26
C LEU A 164 -2.25 -12.30 5.94
N PHE A 165 -3.38 -11.64 5.68
CA PHE A 165 -4.60 -12.31 5.23
C PHE A 165 -4.40 -13.02 3.88
N TYR A 166 -3.75 -12.37 2.90
CA TYR A 166 -3.40 -13.01 1.62
C TYR A 166 -2.55 -14.26 1.81
N TYR A 167 -1.53 -14.16 2.67
CA TYR A 167 -0.67 -15.29 3.02
C TYR A 167 -1.48 -16.47 3.60
N TYR A 168 -2.38 -16.21 4.55
CA TYR A 168 -3.21 -17.28 5.14
C TYR A 168 -4.19 -17.89 4.14
N ILE A 169 -4.77 -17.11 3.23
CA ILE A 169 -5.64 -17.66 2.20
C ILE A 169 -4.84 -18.61 1.29
N LEU A 170 -3.65 -18.19 0.86
CA LEU A 170 -2.77 -19.03 0.04
C LEU A 170 -2.36 -20.31 0.77
N LEU A 171 -1.99 -20.24 2.06
CA LEU A 171 -1.72 -21.43 2.86
C LEU A 171 -2.93 -22.38 2.96
N SER A 172 -4.14 -21.83 3.02
CA SER A 172 -5.38 -22.63 3.09
C SER A 172 -5.85 -23.18 1.74
N ASN A 173 -5.07 -22.94 0.68
CA ASN A 173 -5.30 -23.46 -0.65
C ASN A 173 -4.24 -24.55 -0.95
N PRO A 174 -4.62 -25.81 -1.21
CA PRO A 174 -3.66 -26.93 -1.31
C PRO A 174 -2.58 -26.75 -2.38
N ASP A 175 -2.92 -26.14 -3.53
CA ASP A 175 -1.95 -25.90 -4.61
C ASP A 175 -0.90 -24.89 -4.18
N TRP A 176 -1.32 -23.87 -3.43
CA TRP A 176 -0.44 -22.82 -2.93
C TRP A 176 0.35 -23.24 -1.71
N GLU A 177 -0.25 -23.99 -0.80
CA GLU A 177 0.45 -24.62 0.33
C GLU A 177 1.69 -25.36 -0.18
N LYS A 178 1.53 -26.20 -1.21
CA LYS A 178 2.64 -26.91 -1.86
C LYS A 178 3.63 -25.98 -2.57
N LYS A 179 3.17 -24.93 -3.26
CA LYS A 179 4.06 -23.97 -3.94
C LYS A 179 4.90 -23.16 -2.95
N MET A 180 4.39 -22.94 -1.74
CA MET A 180 5.02 -22.16 -0.67
C MET A 180 5.81 -23.03 0.31
N GLU A 181 5.65 -24.34 0.26
CA GLU A 181 6.38 -25.31 1.06
C GLU A 181 7.89 -25.07 0.96
N GLU A 182 8.55 -25.09 2.12
CA GLU A 182 9.99 -24.83 2.28
C GLU A 182 10.50 -23.47 1.77
N LYS A 183 9.65 -22.57 1.26
CA LYS A 183 10.07 -21.25 0.78
C LYS A 183 9.85 -20.18 1.82
N SER A 184 10.78 -19.22 1.84
CA SER A 184 10.56 -17.95 2.51
C SER A 184 9.61 -17.09 1.71
N ILE A 185 8.71 -16.40 2.42
CA ILE A 185 7.68 -15.57 1.82
C ILE A 185 7.84 -14.14 2.31
N PHE A 186 8.02 -13.21 1.39
CA PHE A 186 8.04 -11.78 1.65
C PHE A 186 6.64 -11.22 1.46
N LEU A 187 6.13 -10.50 2.45
CA LEU A 187 4.89 -9.74 2.38
C LEU A 187 5.25 -8.29 2.09
N SER A 188 5.10 -7.84 0.85
CA SER A 188 5.68 -6.59 0.36
C SER A 188 4.65 -5.56 -0.07
N PHE A 189 4.76 -4.32 0.43
CA PHE A 189 3.99 -3.18 -0.04
C PHE A 189 4.78 -2.36 -1.05
N LEU A 190 4.21 -2.20 -2.26
CA LEU A 190 4.81 -1.45 -3.35
C LEU A 190 4.14 -0.08 -3.53
N PRO A 191 4.73 1.00 -2.96
CA PRO A 191 4.25 2.35 -3.23
C PRO A 191 4.54 2.76 -4.68
N MET A 192 3.52 3.27 -5.37
CA MET A 192 3.58 3.66 -6.78
C MET A 192 3.90 5.15 -7.01
N LYS A 193 3.67 6.02 -6.01
CA LYS A 193 3.84 7.48 -6.18
C LYS A 193 5.30 7.92 -6.17
N GLU A 194 5.67 8.77 -7.14
CA GLU A 194 7.03 9.29 -7.34
C GLU A 194 7.66 9.95 -6.10
N LYS A 195 6.90 10.78 -5.38
CA LYS A 195 7.37 11.43 -4.14
C LYS A 195 7.84 10.46 -3.05
N ASP A 196 7.40 9.20 -3.15
CA ASP A 196 7.71 8.14 -2.22
C ASP A 196 8.87 7.24 -2.71
N ILE A 197 9.37 7.44 -3.93
CA ILE A 197 10.39 6.60 -4.59
C ILE A 197 11.82 7.09 -4.27
N GLY A 198 12.00 8.38 -3.97
CA GLY A 198 13.32 8.97 -3.67
C GLY A 198 13.79 8.86 -2.21
N LYS A 199 12.88 8.61 -1.24
CA LYS A 199 13.31 8.41 0.17
C LYS A 199 13.63 6.93 0.38
N LYS A 200 14.81 6.54 -0.12
CA LYS A 200 15.73 5.41 0.14
C LYS A 200 15.29 4.14 0.91
N ASP A 201 14.01 3.82 0.95
CA ASP A 201 13.51 2.59 1.56
C ASP A 201 12.93 1.72 0.43
N ALA A 202 13.33 0.45 0.39
CA ALA A 202 12.79 -0.55 -0.52
C ALA A 202 11.29 -0.78 -0.33
N LEU A 203 10.75 -1.85 -0.89
CA LEU A 203 9.44 -2.33 -0.46
C LEU A 203 9.39 -2.37 1.08
N LYS A 204 8.28 -1.92 1.66
CA LYS A 204 8.07 -2.22 3.09
C LYS A 204 7.64 -3.66 3.14
N TRP A 205 8.35 -4.48 3.89
CA TRP A 205 8.10 -5.91 3.88
C TRP A 205 8.17 -6.54 5.27
N PHE A 206 7.56 -7.72 5.38
CA PHE A 206 7.79 -8.69 6.46
C PHE A 206 8.22 -10.01 5.83
N LYS A 207 9.14 -10.74 6.45
CA LYS A 207 9.51 -12.09 5.99
C LYS A 207 8.73 -13.11 6.82
N ILE A 208 8.25 -14.16 6.18
CA ILE A 208 7.70 -15.34 6.83
C ILE A 208 8.59 -16.53 6.46
N GLU A 209 9.03 -17.25 7.48
CA GLU A 209 9.86 -18.45 7.34
C GLU A 209 9.65 -19.33 8.57
N ASN A 210 9.56 -20.65 8.38
CA ASN A 210 9.46 -21.64 9.45
C ASN A 210 8.39 -21.30 10.52
N ASN A 211 7.18 -20.91 10.09
CA ASN A 211 6.07 -20.48 10.96
C ASN A 211 6.32 -19.24 11.83
N HIS A 212 7.29 -18.40 11.45
CA HIS A 212 7.59 -17.14 12.12
C HIS A 212 7.51 -15.97 11.15
N VAL A 213 7.00 -14.85 11.65
CA VAL A 213 7.05 -13.55 10.99
C VAL A 213 8.21 -12.75 11.57
N TYR A 214 9.09 -12.28 10.69
CA TYR A 214 10.23 -11.43 11.01
C TYR A 214 9.83 -9.97 10.79
N ILE A 215 9.68 -9.23 11.89
CA ILE A 215 9.22 -7.84 11.89
C ILE A 215 10.32 -6.92 12.39
N LYS A 216 10.68 -5.92 11.59
CA LYS A 216 11.70 -4.93 11.96
C LYS A 216 11.32 -4.18 13.24
N TYR A 217 12.30 -3.89 14.07
CA TYR A 217 12.14 -3.03 15.24
C TYR A 217 11.75 -1.61 14.83
N ALA A 218 11.15 -0.86 15.75
CA ALA A 218 10.85 0.55 15.52
C ALA A 218 12.11 1.42 15.36
N GLY A 219 11.96 2.54 14.64
CA GLY A 219 13.03 3.51 14.43
C GLY A 219 14.08 3.05 13.42
N ASN A 220 15.33 3.44 13.66
CA ASN A 220 16.46 3.20 12.74
C ASN A 220 17.20 1.88 13.02
N SER A 221 16.64 1.00 13.85
CA SER A 221 17.25 -0.30 14.15
C SER A 221 17.26 -1.21 12.92
N ASN A 222 18.30 -2.03 12.79
CA ASN A 222 18.36 -3.11 11.80
C ASN A 222 18.02 -4.48 12.42
N SER A 223 17.55 -4.48 13.67
CA SER A 223 17.17 -5.66 14.40
C SER A 223 15.70 -6.01 14.13
N TYR A 224 15.38 -7.28 14.29
CA TYR A 224 14.05 -7.83 13.99
C TYR A 224 13.53 -8.63 15.18
N ASN A 225 12.21 -8.66 15.32
CA ASN A 225 11.51 -9.61 16.17
C ASN A 225 11.16 -10.82 15.34
N GLN A 226 11.36 -12.01 15.91
CA GLN A 226 10.84 -13.25 15.39
C GLN A 226 9.56 -13.58 16.18
N ILE A 227 8.42 -13.54 15.50
CA ILE A 227 7.10 -13.68 16.13
C ILE A 227 6.43 -14.91 15.54
N SER A 228 5.88 -15.79 16.38
CA SER A 228 5.15 -16.95 15.89
C SER A 228 3.92 -16.50 15.08
N LEU A 229 3.68 -17.14 13.93
CA LEU A 229 2.46 -16.93 13.14
C LEU A 229 1.18 -17.15 13.94
N LYS A 230 1.23 -17.96 15.01
CA LYS A 230 0.12 -18.17 15.95
C LYS A 230 -0.37 -16.88 16.60
N GLU A 231 0.47 -15.85 16.74
CA GLU A 231 0.02 -14.55 17.25
C GLU A 231 -0.98 -13.89 16.29
N PHE A 232 -0.76 -14.04 14.97
CA PHE A 232 -1.72 -13.57 13.98
C PHE A 232 -3.00 -14.40 13.99
N GLU A 233 -2.92 -15.73 14.10
CA GLU A 233 -4.11 -16.59 14.19
C GLU A 233 -4.99 -16.20 15.37
N ARG A 234 -4.39 -15.99 16.56
CA ARG A 234 -5.13 -15.54 17.75
C ARG A 234 -5.78 -14.18 17.53
N TRP A 235 -5.04 -13.22 16.98
CA TRP A 235 -5.59 -11.91 16.66
C TRP A 235 -6.76 -12.02 15.66
N PHE A 236 -6.62 -12.84 14.62
CA PHE A 236 -7.64 -13.01 13.59
C PHE A 236 -8.89 -13.71 14.14
N ASP A 237 -8.71 -14.71 15.01
CA ASP A 237 -9.79 -15.35 15.75
C ASP A 237 -10.55 -14.38 16.66
N GLU A 238 -9.84 -13.49 17.36
CA GLU A 238 -10.46 -12.43 18.16
C GLU A 238 -11.30 -11.48 17.30
N VAL A 239 -10.85 -11.16 16.08
CA VAL A 239 -11.61 -10.35 15.11
C VAL A 239 -12.85 -11.08 14.62
N ILE A 240 -12.72 -12.34 14.18
CA ILE A 240 -13.86 -13.16 13.74
C ILE A 240 -14.89 -13.29 14.87
N ASN A 241 -14.45 -13.64 16.08
CA ASN A 241 -15.33 -13.79 17.22
C ASN A 241 -16.04 -12.47 17.59
N ALA A 242 -15.36 -11.33 17.43
CA ALA A 242 -15.99 -10.04 17.60
C ALA A 242 -17.07 -9.80 16.54
N ILE A 243 -16.80 -10.11 15.27
CA ILE A 243 -17.79 -9.98 14.18
C ILE A 243 -19.03 -10.84 14.46
N LYS A 244 -18.86 -12.08 14.97
CA LYS A 244 -19.98 -12.99 15.25
C LYS A 244 -20.84 -12.58 16.43
N ASN A 245 -20.20 -12.12 17.51
CA ASN A 245 -20.85 -11.94 18.81
C ASN A 245 -21.22 -10.47 19.09
N ALA A 246 -20.81 -9.55 18.22
CA ALA A 246 -21.30 -8.18 18.27
C ALA A 246 -22.65 -8.09 17.55
N GLU A 247 -23.59 -7.28 18.06
CA GLU A 247 -24.49 -6.56 17.15
C GLU A 247 -23.56 -5.88 16.13
N PHE A 248 -23.78 -6.01 14.82
CA PHE A 248 -22.82 -5.55 13.82
C PHE A 248 -22.37 -4.12 14.20
N TYR A 249 -21.08 -3.94 14.45
CA TYR A 249 -20.47 -2.71 14.94
C TYR A 249 -19.12 -2.62 14.22
N PRO A 250 -18.69 -1.44 13.74
CA PRO A 250 -17.34 -1.31 13.21
C PRO A 250 -16.33 -1.79 14.24
N VAL A 251 -15.32 -2.54 13.81
CA VAL A 251 -14.26 -3.12 14.65
C VAL A 251 -13.49 -2.04 15.48
N PHE A 252 -13.71 -0.75 15.18
CA PHE A 252 -13.03 0.41 15.73
C PHE A 252 -13.95 1.40 16.50
N ILE A 253 -15.03 0.93 17.11
CA ILE A 253 -15.89 1.77 17.97
C ILE A 253 -15.11 2.37 19.16
N ASP A 254 -15.46 3.60 19.52
CA ASP A 254 -15.02 4.31 20.74
C ASP A 254 -15.61 3.68 22.02
N ASP A 255 -15.39 2.37 22.21
CA ASP A 255 -15.77 1.62 23.41
C ASP A 255 -14.57 0.77 23.82
N GLY A 256 -13.97 1.10 24.97
CA GLY A 256 -12.78 0.41 25.47
C GLY A 256 -12.97 -1.08 25.70
N SER A 257 -14.20 -1.55 25.88
CA SER A 257 -14.53 -2.98 26.04
C SER A 257 -14.70 -3.73 24.71
N LYS A 258 -14.97 -3.01 23.61
CA LYS A 258 -15.25 -3.57 22.28
C LYS A 258 -14.16 -3.30 21.25
N LEU A 259 -13.26 -2.36 21.53
CA LEU A 259 -12.18 -1.96 20.63
C LEU A 259 -11.24 -3.13 20.32
N LYS A 260 -11.04 -3.41 19.03
CA LYS A 260 -10.00 -4.32 18.58
C LYS A 260 -8.84 -3.53 17.96
N LEU A 261 -7.64 -3.88 18.38
CA LEU A 261 -6.43 -3.28 17.84
C LEU A 261 -6.10 -3.84 16.46
N ARG A 262 -5.42 -3.01 15.66
CA ARG A 262 -4.67 -3.48 14.50
C ARG A 262 -3.56 -4.43 14.92
N PHE A 263 -3.14 -5.33 14.05
CA PHE A 263 -2.24 -6.42 14.40
C PHE A 263 -0.90 -5.92 14.96
N LEU A 264 -0.28 -4.91 14.35
CA LEU A 264 0.99 -4.38 14.86
C LEU A 264 0.84 -3.66 16.22
N ASP A 265 -0.33 -3.05 16.48
CA ASP A 265 -0.60 -2.45 17.79
C ASP A 265 -0.97 -3.51 18.84
N TYR A 266 -1.63 -4.60 18.44
CA TYR A 266 -1.84 -5.80 19.26
C TYR A 266 -0.50 -6.40 19.71
N LEU A 267 0.47 -6.53 18.79
CA LEU A 267 1.81 -6.99 19.13
C LEU A 267 2.53 -6.05 20.12
N LYS A 268 2.41 -4.72 19.95
CA LYS A 268 2.99 -3.77 20.92
C LYS A 268 2.35 -3.87 22.30
N MET A 269 1.03 -4.08 22.38
CA MET A 269 0.36 -4.33 23.66
C MET A 269 0.90 -5.58 24.36
N LYS A 270 1.35 -6.58 23.60
CA LYS A 270 2.04 -7.77 24.10
C LYS A 270 3.55 -7.58 24.29
N GLU A 271 4.02 -6.34 24.33
CA GLU A 271 5.41 -5.97 24.61
C GLU A 271 6.41 -6.37 23.50
N TYR A 272 5.94 -6.75 22.31
CA TYR A 272 6.82 -6.94 21.16
C TYR A 272 7.35 -5.59 20.63
N SER A 273 8.65 -5.53 20.37
CA SER A 273 9.32 -4.37 19.78
C SER A 273 9.16 -4.32 18.25
N VAL A 274 7.98 -3.95 17.76
CA VAL A 274 7.67 -3.90 16.32
C VAL A 274 7.60 -2.48 15.78
N GLN A 275 7.95 -2.31 14.51
CA GLN A 275 7.90 -1.02 13.83
C GLN A 275 6.51 -0.36 13.91
N ASN A 276 6.51 0.96 14.05
CA ASN A 276 5.29 1.74 13.87
C ASN A 276 4.90 1.69 12.40
N SER A 277 3.77 1.07 12.11
CA SER A 277 3.13 1.20 10.82
C SER A 277 2.61 2.63 10.65
N ALA A 278 2.81 3.17 9.45
CA ALA A 278 2.02 4.28 8.94
C ALA A 278 0.60 3.81 8.58
N GLU A 279 0.07 2.84 9.33
CA GLU A 279 -1.28 2.30 9.20
C GLU A 279 -2.28 3.41 9.46
N LYS A 280 -3.10 3.66 8.45
CA LYS A 280 -4.19 4.63 8.54
C LYS A 280 -5.27 4.02 9.39
N TYR A 281 -5.51 4.61 10.56
CA TYR A 281 -6.77 4.42 11.26
C TYR A 281 -7.82 5.27 10.58
N TYR A 282 -8.90 4.61 10.16
CA TYR A 282 -10.06 5.28 9.64
C TYR A 282 -10.92 5.67 10.83
N THR A 283 -11.08 6.97 11.03
CA THR A 283 -11.97 7.50 12.06
C THR A 283 -13.27 7.93 11.38
N CYS A 284 -14.35 7.90 12.15
CA CYS A 284 -15.58 8.61 11.83
C CYS A 284 -15.69 9.67 12.90
N GLY A 285 -15.33 10.90 12.54
CA GLY A 285 -15.52 12.05 13.42
C GLY A 285 -17.01 12.29 13.59
N GLY A 286 -17.57 11.91 14.74
CA GLY A 286 -18.94 12.21 15.10
C GLY A 286 -19.08 13.67 15.51
N GLY A 287 -19.48 14.52 14.58
CA GLY A 287 -19.88 15.90 14.87
C GLY A 287 -20.92 16.36 13.85
N TYR A 288 -22.08 16.77 14.33
CA TYR A 288 -23.05 17.48 13.49
C TYR A 288 -22.43 18.83 13.13
N ASN A 289 -21.94 18.99 11.90
CA ASN A 289 -21.50 20.30 11.40
C ASN A 289 -22.73 20.99 10.79
N PRO A 290 -23.25 22.09 11.37
CA PRO A 290 -24.41 22.79 10.83
C PRO A 290 -24.17 23.38 9.43
N ASN A 291 -22.91 23.44 8.97
CA ASN A 291 -22.51 24.00 7.68
C ASN A 291 -22.20 22.95 6.60
N GLY A 292 -22.61 21.69 6.78
CA GLY A 292 -22.65 20.68 5.70
C GLY A 292 -21.31 20.26 5.08
N LYS A 293 -20.16 20.74 5.58
CA LYS A 293 -18.84 20.34 5.08
C LYS A 293 -18.19 19.33 6.04
N ASP A 294 -18.03 18.13 5.50
CA ASP A 294 -17.15 17.03 5.90
C ASP A 294 -17.57 16.18 7.11
N ASN A 295 -18.61 15.36 6.92
CA ASN A 295 -18.67 14.06 7.61
C ASN A 295 -17.48 13.20 7.14
N LYS A 296 -16.31 13.33 7.79
CA LYS A 296 -15.12 12.49 7.52
C LYS A 296 -15.30 11.11 8.14
N CYS A 297 -16.24 10.34 7.61
CA CYS A 297 -16.44 8.96 7.96
C CYS A 297 -16.42 8.14 6.69
N GLU A 298 -15.30 7.46 6.45
CA GLU A 298 -15.10 6.64 5.24
C GLU A 298 -16.12 5.50 5.14
N TYR A 299 -16.64 5.06 6.29
CA TYR A 299 -17.71 4.07 6.38
C TYR A 299 -19.11 4.67 6.47
N TYR A 300 -19.28 5.98 6.33
CA TYR A 300 -20.59 6.65 6.51
C TYR A 300 -21.68 6.00 5.67
N ARG A 301 -21.37 5.73 4.39
CA ARG A 301 -22.32 5.11 3.46
C ARG A 301 -22.73 3.71 3.93
N LEU A 302 -21.76 2.90 4.35
CA LEU A 302 -22.00 1.56 4.88
C LEU A 302 -22.81 1.63 6.19
N CYS A 303 -22.38 2.46 7.15
CA CYS A 303 -23.09 2.69 8.41
C CYS A 303 -24.54 3.17 8.18
N SER A 304 -24.76 4.04 7.19
CA SER A 304 -26.08 4.55 6.83
C SER A 304 -26.97 3.45 6.25
N ILE A 305 -26.44 2.60 5.36
CA ILE A 305 -27.15 1.44 4.81
C ILE A 305 -27.56 0.46 5.92
N LEU A 306 -26.72 0.29 6.93
CA LEU A 306 -26.94 -0.60 8.07
C LEU A 306 -27.83 0.01 9.15
N GLY A 307 -28.33 1.24 8.95
CA GLY A 307 -29.20 1.92 9.91
C GLY A 307 -28.49 2.44 11.16
N TRP A 308 -27.14 2.52 11.16
CA TRP A 308 -26.35 3.07 12.27
C TRP A 308 -26.32 4.61 12.27
N GLY A 309 -27.47 5.21 11.96
CA GLY A 309 -27.64 6.65 11.92
C GLY A 309 -27.69 7.23 13.34
N LYS A 310 -26.63 7.98 13.68
CA LYS A 310 -26.60 9.18 14.56
C LYS A 310 -25.68 9.15 15.78
N TYR A 311 -25.18 8.01 16.28
CA TYR A 311 -24.45 8.02 17.58
C TYR A 311 -23.23 7.09 17.69
N ILE A 312 -22.61 6.68 16.59
CA ILE A 312 -21.34 5.92 16.69
C ILE A 312 -20.17 6.89 16.54
N ASN A 313 -19.53 7.22 17.66
CA ASN A 313 -18.22 7.86 17.66
C ASN A 313 -17.15 6.77 17.40
N LEU A 314 -16.30 6.95 16.40
CA LEU A 314 -15.17 6.03 16.17
C LEU A 314 -13.89 6.69 16.68
N LYS A 315 -13.12 5.95 17.47
CA LYS A 315 -11.99 6.45 18.27
C LYS A 315 -10.88 7.05 17.40
N ASN A 316 -10.46 8.29 17.69
CA ASN A 316 -9.16 8.79 17.27
C ASN A 316 -8.03 7.97 17.93
N ARG A 317 -6.84 7.93 17.31
CA ARG A 317 -5.64 7.20 17.81
C ARG A 317 -5.17 7.57 19.24
N GLU A 318 -5.83 8.51 19.91
CA GLU A 318 -5.48 8.97 21.27
C GLU A 318 -5.67 7.90 22.35
N TYR A 319 -6.51 6.88 22.14
CA TYR A 319 -6.66 5.78 23.10
C TYR A 319 -5.35 5.02 23.35
N LEU A 320 -4.47 4.93 22.33
CA LEU A 320 -3.13 4.34 22.47
C LEU A 320 -2.25 5.14 23.43
N LYS A 321 -2.47 6.45 23.58
CA LYS A 321 -1.75 7.32 24.53
C LYS A 321 -2.30 7.21 25.95
N SER A 322 -3.57 6.82 26.12
CA SER A 322 -4.21 6.70 27.43
C SER A 322 -3.79 5.42 28.17
N GLN A 323 -3.59 4.31 27.46
CA GLN A 323 -3.16 3.04 28.04
C GLN A 323 -1.66 3.00 28.38
N SER A 324 -0.85 3.90 27.81
CA SER A 324 0.56 4.04 28.20
C SER A 324 0.75 4.86 29.49
N LYS A 325 -0.30 5.51 30.01
CA LYS A 325 -0.26 6.36 31.21
C LYS A 325 -0.90 5.73 32.45
N SER A 326 -1.44 4.51 32.34
CA SER A 326 -2.03 3.77 33.46
C SER A 326 -1.08 2.71 34.03
N LYS A 327 0.23 3.00 34.09
CA LYS A 327 1.21 2.26 34.87
C LYS A 327 1.95 3.22 35.78
#